data_AF-A0A830H4A9-F1
#
_entry.id   AF-A0A830H4A9-F1
#
_cell.length_a   1.000
_cell.length_b   1.000
_cell.length_c   1.000
_cell.angle_alpha   90.00
_cell.angle_beta   90.00
_cell.angle_gamma   90.00
#
_symmetry.space_group_name_H-M   'P 1'
#
loop_
_entity.id
_entity.type
_entity.pdbx_description
1 polymer ?
#
loop_
_entity_poly.entity_id
_entity_poly.type
_entity_poly.pdbx_seq_one_letter_code
_entity_poly.pdbx_strand_id
1 'polypeptide(L)'
;MALVRAAGHVPFSFSFSFSVFFLLFCVCGHNAFFSSSCVSAARAPSVLPSALIRATHIGNDGDDVMSSSSSSKEVGKKAPPPSAHGHRLLPQYEIDLDLPPSQRYEPLFQDTATNLNATVWQFYRQYFEHDAVLLDVLYEISKKRGPENEEQQQEVDGLVERSRLPREFVQAVQMIYELQTLMVPVINGTKHHKQVDVIPEEYAALKRIPWRGPGCTGIVAMCADGNVYHARNLDFSPLDIMKNLVYVAVFTRGGKEVFRSQMAAGYTSVITAYKAGADGFTVERNTRFTDHLGGNEQTIQHLISGRPLNGWSLRKIAETHNSFDDVVKTISDTPYCSPEYNILSGVGKGKVLSKDPDRVAHVQTLGHPGVGENKRGDYVIMTNFDFYWGDIREYFDPTAGGVGKKTRREAAEANLARWPVGKLTPDALFETINAPYVLAKDTVFQMLTSVSANSWNASQPILQ
;
A
#
# COMPACT_ATOMS: atom_id res chain seq x y z
N MET A 1 64.22 7.08 21.93
CA MET A 1 65.05 6.18 21.08
C MET A 1 64.11 5.11 20.54
N ALA A 2 63.63 5.18 19.30
CA ALA A 2 64.34 5.13 18.02
C ALA A 2 64.40 3.70 17.46
N LEU A 3 63.81 3.54 16.26
CA LEU A 3 64.34 2.78 15.10
C LEU A 3 64.36 1.22 15.22
N VAL A 4 64.20 0.40 14.17
CA VAL A 4 63.99 0.59 12.72
C VAL A 4 63.51 -0.71 12.06
N ARG A 5 62.97 -0.51 10.85
CA ARG A 5 62.63 -1.42 9.73
C ARG A 5 63.62 -2.57 9.42
N ALA A 6 63.06 -3.65 8.83
CA ALA A 6 63.49 -4.27 7.55
C ALA A 6 62.35 -5.22 7.09
N ALA A 7 61.61 -4.99 5.99
CA ALA A 7 61.96 -5.10 4.57
C ALA A 7 62.21 -6.55 4.09
N GLY A 8 61.24 -7.07 3.32
CA GLY A 8 61.33 -8.30 2.53
C GLY A 8 60.26 -8.29 1.43
N HIS A 9 60.64 -7.81 0.24
CA HIS A 9 59.89 -7.89 -1.02
C HIS A 9 60.24 -9.19 -1.75
N VAL A 10 59.26 -9.94 -2.27
CA VAL A 10 59.26 -10.64 -3.59
C VAL A 10 57.78 -10.89 -3.99
N PRO A 11 57.38 -10.80 -5.28
CA PRO A 11 56.01 -10.53 -5.69
C PRO A 11 55.21 -11.79 -6.10
N PHE A 12 53.88 -11.69 -6.07
CA PHE A 12 53.00 -12.59 -6.82
C PHE A 12 52.05 -11.78 -7.69
N SER A 13 52.33 -11.79 -8.99
CA SER A 13 51.39 -11.37 -10.03
C SER A 13 50.29 -12.41 -10.16
N PHE A 14 49.03 -12.00 -10.01
CA PHE A 14 47.89 -12.72 -10.57
C PHE A 14 47.17 -11.81 -11.57
N SER A 15 47.31 -12.18 -12.84
CA SER A 15 46.56 -11.64 -13.96
C SER A 15 45.12 -12.14 -13.87
N PHE A 16 44.15 -11.25 -13.65
CA PHE A 16 42.73 -11.57 -13.79
C PHE A 16 42.33 -11.35 -15.25
N SER A 17 42.22 -12.46 -15.99
CA SER A 17 41.58 -12.49 -17.30
C SER A 17 40.06 -12.43 -17.10
N PHE A 18 39.42 -11.41 -17.65
CA PHE A 18 37.97 -11.32 -17.78
C PHE A 18 37.50 -12.40 -18.76
N SER A 19 36.66 -13.31 -18.30
CA SER A 19 35.82 -14.15 -19.16
C SER A 19 34.43 -14.20 -18.55
N VAL A 20 33.57 -13.31 -19.04
CA VAL A 20 32.14 -13.25 -18.75
C VAL A 20 31.48 -14.37 -19.56
N PHE A 21 31.10 -15.46 -18.90
CA PHE A 21 30.17 -16.43 -19.47
C PHE A 21 28.74 -15.91 -19.29
N PHE A 22 28.13 -15.55 -20.42
CA PHE A 22 26.70 -15.38 -20.60
C PHE A 22 25.99 -16.74 -20.40
N LEU A 23 24.92 -16.76 -19.61
CA LEU A 23 23.89 -17.80 -19.74
C LEU A 23 22.53 -17.11 -19.95
N LEU A 24 22.16 -17.06 -21.24
CA LEU A 24 20.80 -16.90 -21.71
C LEU A 24 19.97 -18.10 -21.23
N PHE A 25 18.77 -17.86 -20.72
CA PHE A 25 17.66 -18.78 -20.94
C PHE A 25 16.78 -18.25 -22.06
N CYS A 26 16.79 -19.01 -23.14
CA CYS A 26 15.93 -18.92 -24.30
C CYS A 26 14.65 -19.71 -24.00
N VAL A 27 13.47 -19.14 -24.27
CA VAL A 27 12.24 -19.91 -24.49
C VAL A 27 11.69 -19.49 -25.84
N CYS A 28 11.81 -20.38 -26.82
CA CYS A 28 11.19 -20.25 -28.13
C CYS A 28 10.71 -21.64 -28.58
N GLY A 29 9.46 -21.70 -29.04
CA GLY A 29 8.90 -22.79 -29.85
C GLY A 29 7.57 -23.33 -29.34
N HIS A 30 6.55 -23.63 -30.15
CA HIS A 30 6.29 -23.39 -31.59
C HIS A 30 4.83 -23.84 -31.86
N ASN A 31 4.11 -23.11 -32.72
CA ASN A 31 3.02 -23.46 -33.64
C ASN A 31 1.94 -24.52 -33.31
N ALA A 32 0.67 -24.10 -33.51
CA ALA A 32 -0.26 -24.84 -34.37
C ALA A 32 -1.27 -23.90 -35.05
N PHE A 33 -1.21 -23.89 -36.39
CA PHE A 33 -2.24 -23.41 -37.31
C PHE A 33 -3.49 -24.31 -37.23
N PHE A 34 -4.69 -23.71 -37.27
CA PHE A 34 -5.80 -24.29 -38.03
C PHE A 34 -6.67 -23.16 -38.60
N SER A 35 -6.85 -23.22 -39.92
CA SER A 35 -7.81 -22.45 -40.69
C SER A 35 -9.23 -22.95 -40.42
N SER A 36 -10.24 -22.08 -40.54
CA SER A 36 -11.49 -22.31 -41.28
C SER A 36 -12.45 -21.11 -41.18
N SER A 37 -12.67 -20.48 -42.33
CA SER A 37 -13.98 -20.11 -42.87
C SER A 37 -14.76 -18.92 -42.29
N CYS A 38 -14.73 -17.84 -43.08
CA CYS A 38 -15.79 -16.85 -43.24
C CYS A 38 -17.15 -17.48 -43.53
N VAL A 39 -18.20 -17.03 -42.84
CA VAL A 39 -19.55 -16.91 -43.40
C VAL A 39 -20.13 -15.56 -42.97
N SER A 40 -20.52 -14.78 -43.95
CA SER A 40 -21.27 -13.53 -43.83
C SER A 40 -22.76 -13.85 -43.70
N ALA A 41 -23.47 -13.19 -42.78
CA ALA A 41 -24.92 -13.02 -42.88
C ALA A 41 -25.36 -11.78 -42.09
N ALA A 42 -25.80 -10.77 -42.84
CA ALA A 42 -26.53 -9.61 -42.33
C ALA A 42 -28.04 -9.89 -42.37
N ARG A 43 -28.77 -9.54 -41.30
CA ARG A 43 -29.99 -8.69 -41.27
C ARG A 43 -30.81 -8.92 -39.99
N ALA A 44 -31.09 -7.81 -39.31
CA ALA A 44 -32.20 -7.60 -38.36
C ALA A 44 -33.55 -7.49 -39.13
N PRO A 45 -34.73 -7.22 -38.53
CA PRO A 45 -35.04 -6.94 -37.10
C PRO A 45 -36.32 -7.63 -36.56
N SER A 46 -36.64 -7.49 -35.26
CA SER A 46 -37.98 -7.05 -34.80
C SER A 46 -38.19 -7.12 -33.26
N VAL A 47 -38.68 -5.99 -32.74
CA VAL A 47 -39.74 -5.80 -31.71
C VAL A 47 -39.41 -6.12 -30.24
N LEU A 48 -39.27 -5.02 -29.47
CA LEU A 48 -39.52 -4.89 -28.04
C LEU A 48 -41.04 -4.72 -27.77
N PRO A 49 -41.50 -5.00 -26.53
CA PRO A 49 -42.49 -4.13 -25.90
C PRO A 49 -41.95 -3.49 -24.62
N SER A 50 -42.34 -2.23 -24.48
CA SER A 50 -42.02 -1.28 -23.43
C SER A 50 -42.78 -1.54 -22.13
N ALA A 51 -42.20 -1.18 -20.99
CA ALA A 51 -42.94 -0.83 -19.77
C ALA A 51 -42.39 0.48 -19.19
N LEU A 52 -43.32 1.43 -19.06
CA LEU A 52 -43.20 2.81 -18.63
C LEU A 52 -42.98 2.92 -17.11
N ILE A 53 -42.05 3.77 -16.66
CA ILE A 53 -42.16 4.43 -15.35
C ILE A 53 -41.92 5.94 -15.55
N ARG A 54 -42.94 6.72 -15.16
CA ARG A 54 -43.02 8.19 -15.22
C ARG A 54 -41.99 8.85 -14.31
N ALA A 55 -41.25 9.82 -14.85
CA ALA A 55 -40.66 10.92 -14.07
C ALA A 55 -41.44 12.20 -14.41
N THR A 56 -42.05 12.82 -13.41
CA THR A 56 -42.74 14.10 -13.53
C THR A 56 -41.74 15.24 -13.39
N HIS A 57 -41.59 16.02 -14.46
CA HIS A 57 -40.95 17.34 -14.45
C HIS A 57 -42.05 18.38 -14.20
N ILE A 58 -41.86 19.26 -13.22
CA ILE A 58 -42.62 20.51 -13.08
C ILE A 58 -41.64 21.64 -13.34
N GLY A 59 -42.07 22.57 -14.20
CA GLY A 59 -41.28 23.66 -14.75
C GLY A 59 -41.21 24.91 -13.87
N ASN A 60 -40.32 25.80 -14.30
CA ASN A 60 -40.15 27.19 -13.87
C ASN A 60 -41.40 28.03 -14.10
N ASP A 61 -41.65 28.98 -13.21
CA ASP A 61 -42.21 30.31 -13.50
C ASP A 61 -41.81 31.34 -12.42
N GLY A 62 -41.31 32.50 -12.88
CA GLY A 62 -41.75 33.84 -12.46
C GLY A 62 -41.36 34.46 -11.10
N ASP A 63 -40.48 35.45 -11.20
CA ASP A 63 -40.58 36.82 -10.65
C ASP A 63 -40.12 37.23 -9.22
N ASP A 64 -39.49 38.41 -9.24
CA ASP A 64 -38.77 39.17 -8.23
C ASP A 64 -39.58 39.59 -6.99
N VAL A 65 -38.97 39.50 -5.80
CA VAL A 65 -39.17 40.47 -4.69
C VAL A 65 -37.88 40.62 -3.88
N MET A 66 -37.33 41.84 -3.82
CA MET A 66 -36.34 42.25 -2.81
C MET A 66 -36.98 42.37 -1.42
N SER A 67 -36.36 41.80 -0.39
CA SER A 67 -36.26 42.45 0.93
C SER A 67 -35.12 41.88 1.78
N SER A 68 -34.50 42.78 2.54
CA SER A 68 -33.29 42.66 3.36
C SER A 68 -33.45 41.85 4.65
N SER A 69 -32.43 41.10 5.08
CA SER A 69 -31.65 41.36 6.33
C SER A 69 -30.76 40.20 6.81
N SER A 70 -29.47 40.53 6.98
CA SER A 70 -28.46 40.08 7.97
C SER A 70 -28.12 38.59 8.24
N SER A 71 -26.78 38.35 8.26
CA SER A 71 -26.03 37.33 9.03
C SER A 71 -26.11 35.89 8.50
N SER A 72 -25.05 35.17 8.14
CA SER A 72 -23.68 35.08 8.69
C SER A 72 -22.71 34.56 7.62
N LYS A 73 -21.52 35.15 7.51
CA LYS A 73 -20.44 34.68 6.62
C LYS A 73 -19.77 33.44 7.19
N GLU A 74 -20.06 32.27 6.64
CA GLU A 74 -19.13 31.14 6.69
C GLU A 74 -18.04 31.34 5.63
N VAL A 75 -16.79 31.35 6.07
CA VAL A 75 -15.61 31.44 5.23
C VAL A 75 -15.40 30.08 4.56
N GLY A 76 -15.86 29.95 3.32
CA GLY A 76 -15.55 28.79 2.48
C GLY A 76 -14.05 28.67 2.27
N LYS A 77 -13.45 27.59 2.80
CA LYS A 77 -12.08 27.20 2.44
C LYS A 77 -12.05 26.84 0.96
N LYS A 78 -11.30 27.62 0.18
CA LYS A 78 -11.07 27.43 -1.25
C LYS A 78 -10.38 26.08 -1.46
N ALA A 79 -10.95 25.21 -2.28
CA ALA A 79 -10.29 23.98 -2.71
C ALA A 79 -8.94 24.32 -3.36
N PRO A 80 -7.88 23.52 -3.13
CA PRO A 80 -6.57 23.76 -3.73
C PRO A 80 -6.66 23.68 -5.27
N PRO A 81 -5.78 24.41 -5.99
CA PRO A 81 -5.80 24.45 -7.45
C PRO A 81 -5.58 23.04 -8.04
N PRO A 82 -6.19 22.74 -9.21
CA PRO A 82 -6.02 21.44 -9.85
C PRO A 82 -4.55 21.22 -10.25
N SER A 83 -4.02 20.08 -9.81
CA SER A 83 -2.71 19.56 -10.20
C SER A 83 -2.63 19.40 -11.73
N ALA A 84 -1.43 19.59 -12.31
CA ALA A 84 -1.15 19.33 -13.72
C ALA A 84 -1.29 17.84 -14.11
N HIS A 85 -1.36 16.95 -13.10
CA HIS A 85 -1.69 15.55 -13.24
C HIS A 85 -3.18 15.36 -12.92
N GLY A 86 -3.92 14.65 -13.78
CA GLY A 86 -5.31 14.32 -13.47
C GLY A 86 -5.40 13.24 -12.39
N HIS A 87 -6.39 13.33 -11.52
CA HIS A 87 -6.64 12.37 -10.45
C HIS A 87 -8.12 12.03 -10.35
N ARG A 88 -8.43 10.85 -9.81
CA ARG A 88 -9.80 10.45 -9.49
C ARG A 88 -9.99 10.44 -7.99
N LEU A 89 -11.09 11.04 -7.53
CA LEU A 89 -11.52 10.88 -6.14
C LEU A 89 -11.95 9.44 -5.91
N LEU A 90 -11.65 8.94 -4.72
CA LEU A 90 -12.11 7.64 -4.28
C LEU A 90 -13.54 7.72 -3.73
N PRO A 91 -14.35 6.65 -3.89
CA PRO A 91 -15.58 6.53 -3.13
C PRO A 91 -15.25 6.50 -1.63
N GLN A 92 -16.16 7.07 -0.85
CA GLN A 92 -16.01 7.20 0.59
C GLN A 92 -17.22 6.56 1.28
N TYR A 93 -16.95 5.73 2.29
CA TYR A 93 -17.97 5.06 3.08
C TYR A 93 -17.75 5.32 4.56
N GLU A 94 -18.85 5.54 5.28
CA GLU A 94 -18.85 5.50 6.73
C GLU A 94 -18.83 4.03 7.20
N ILE A 95 -17.95 3.74 8.14
CA ILE A 95 -17.86 2.44 8.83
C ILE A 95 -18.21 2.70 10.31
N ASP A 96 -19.47 2.50 10.65
CA ASP A 96 -19.99 2.79 12.00
C ASP A 96 -19.56 1.69 12.99
N LEU A 97 -18.68 2.05 13.92
CA LEU A 97 -18.15 1.14 14.93
C LEU A 97 -19.17 0.76 16.02
N ASP A 98 -20.31 1.47 16.11
CA ASP A 98 -21.42 1.14 17.02
C ASP A 98 -22.30 0.01 16.47
N LEU A 99 -22.22 -0.28 15.16
CA LEU A 99 -22.90 -1.44 14.57
C LEU A 99 -22.24 -2.76 14.99
N PRO A 100 -23.01 -3.86 15.03
CA PRO A 100 -22.45 -5.20 15.11
C PRO A 100 -21.36 -5.37 14.02
N PRO A 101 -20.17 -5.93 14.34
CA PRO A 101 -19.06 -5.98 13.39
C PRO A 101 -19.43 -6.61 12.04
N SER A 102 -20.29 -7.64 12.03
CA SER A 102 -20.79 -8.27 10.79
C SER A 102 -21.61 -7.37 9.86
N GLN A 103 -22.06 -6.21 10.33
CA GLN A 103 -22.88 -5.26 9.57
C GLN A 103 -22.10 -4.03 9.08
N ARG A 104 -20.89 -3.80 9.59
CA ARG A 104 -20.13 -2.55 9.38
C ARG A 104 -19.79 -2.24 7.92
N TYR A 105 -19.63 -3.27 7.10
CA TYR A 105 -19.28 -3.14 5.67
C TYR A 105 -20.48 -3.24 4.72
N GLU A 106 -21.71 -3.34 5.24
CA GLU A 106 -22.93 -3.41 4.43
C GLU A 106 -23.04 -2.28 3.37
N PRO A 107 -22.69 -1.02 3.65
CA PRO A 107 -22.78 0.05 2.65
C PRO A 107 -22.02 -0.21 1.34
N LEU A 108 -20.89 -0.94 1.40
CA LEU A 108 -20.09 -1.28 0.21
C LEU A 108 -20.84 -2.17 -0.78
N PHE A 109 -21.80 -2.97 -0.29
CA PHE A 109 -22.58 -3.90 -1.10
C PHE A 109 -23.86 -3.29 -1.64
N GLN A 110 -24.31 -2.17 -1.08
CA GLN A 110 -25.52 -1.46 -1.50
C GLN A 110 -25.24 -0.42 -2.59
N ASP A 111 -23.99 0.03 -2.70
CA ASP A 111 -23.57 1.02 -3.70
C ASP A 111 -23.37 0.40 -5.09
N THR A 112 -24.37 0.55 -5.95
CA THR A 112 -24.33 0.10 -7.34
C THR A 112 -23.44 0.95 -8.24
N ALA A 113 -23.06 2.17 -7.82
CA ALA A 113 -22.24 3.06 -8.64
C ALA A 113 -20.77 2.61 -8.68
N THR A 114 -20.27 2.07 -7.58
CA THR A 114 -18.89 1.52 -7.49
C THR A 114 -18.84 0.05 -7.86
N ASN A 115 -19.93 -0.70 -7.60
CA ASN A 115 -20.05 -2.12 -7.91
C ASN A 115 -18.91 -2.98 -7.30
N LEU A 116 -18.45 -2.59 -6.10
CA LEU A 116 -17.30 -3.19 -5.43
C LEU A 116 -17.41 -4.72 -5.31
N ASN A 117 -18.59 -5.23 -4.97
CA ASN A 117 -18.81 -6.68 -4.84
C ASN A 117 -18.54 -7.44 -6.15
N ALA A 118 -18.98 -6.90 -7.29
CA ALA A 118 -18.70 -7.53 -8.58
C ALA A 118 -17.21 -7.52 -8.89
N THR A 119 -16.48 -6.46 -8.50
CA THR A 119 -15.02 -6.40 -8.62
C THR A 119 -14.32 -7.42 -7.72
N VAL A 120 -14.79 -7.65 -6.49
CA VAL A 120 -14.24 -8.72 -5.62
C VAL A 120 -14.49 -10.11 -6.23
N TRP A 121 -15.66 -10.34 -6.83
CA TRP A 121 -15.92 -11.58 -7.57
C TRP A 121 -15.03 -11.74 -8.81
N GLN A 122 -14.85 -10.66 -9.58
CA GLN A 122 -13.95 -10.65 -10.73
C GLN A 122 -12.53 -11.01 -10.29
N PHE A 123 -12.09 -10.43 -9.17
CA PHE A 123 -10.79 -10.71 -8.57
C PHE A 123 -10.61 -12.20 -8.24
N TYR A 124 -11.59 -12.80 -7.55
CA TYR A 124 -11.58 -14.23 -7.24
C TYR A 124 -11.53 -15.11 -8.50
N ARG A 125 -12.43 -14.86 -9.46
CA ARG A 125 -12.55 -15.67 -10.68
C ARG A 125 -11.29 -15.60 -11.55
N GLN A 126 -10.75 -14.40 -11.71
CA GLN A 126 -9.63 -14.17 -12.61
C GLN A 126 -8.32 -14.78 -12.10
N TYR A 127 -8.12 -14.85 -10.77
CA TYR A 127 -6.82 -15.22 -10.22
C TYR A 127 -6.80 -16.44 -9.31
N PHE A 128 -7.94 -16.92 -8.80
CA PHE A 128 -7.98 -18.00 -7.80
C PHE A 128 -8.86 -19.17 -8.22
N GLU A 129 -10.05 -18.92 -8.78
CA GLU A 129 -11.05 -19.96 -9.07
C GLU A 129 -10.51 -21.14 -9.88
N HIS A 130 -9.48 -20.92 -10.72
CA HIS A 130 -8.89 -21.95 -11.58
C HIS A 130 -7.50 -22.44 -11.14
N ASP A 131 -6.98 -22.00 -9.99
CA ASP A 131 -5.71 -22.49 -9.42
C ASP A 131 -5.97 -23.24 -8.10
N ALA A 132 -6.47 -24.47 -8.23
CA ALA A 132 -6.80 -25.33 -7.08
C ALA A 132 -5.61 -25.53 -6.14
N VAL A 133 -4.38 -25.62 -6.66
CA VAL A 133 -3.17 -25.83 -5.84
C VAL A 133 -2.87 -24.60 -4.99
N LEU A 134 -3.01 -23.40 -5.55
CA LEU A 134 -2.88 -22.16 -4.78
C LEU A 134 -3.99 -22.05 -3.72
N LEU A 135 -5.24 -22.33 -4.08
CA LEU A 135 -6.37 -22.30 -3.15
C LEU A 135 -6.19 -23.29 -1.99
N ASP A 136 -5.77 -24.53 -2.27
CA ASP A 136 -5.52 -25.54 -1.25
C ASP A 136 -4.48 -25.06 -0.24
N VAL A 137 -3.38 -24.46 -0.71
CA VAL A 137 -2.33 -23.90 0.16
C VAL A 137 -2.85 -22.73 0.99
N LEU A 138 -3.60 -21.80 0.39
CA LEU A 138 -4.18 -20.66 1.11
C LEU A 138 -5.17 -21.11 2.19
N TYR A 139 -6.02 -22.08 1.87
CA TYR A 139 -7.02 -22.61 2.78
C TYR A 139 -6.37 -23.42 3.90
N GLU A 140 -5.31 -24.19 3.62
CA GLU A 140 -4.55 -24.89 4.65
C GLU A 140 -3.86 -23.91 5.61
N ILE A 141 -3.27 -22.81 5.12
CA ILE A 141 -2.72 -21.75 6.00
C ILE A 141 -3.82 -21.14 6.86
N SER A 142 -4.95 -20.76 6.25
CA SER A 142 -6.09 -20.19 6.96
C SER A 142 -6.66 -21.14 8.02
N LYS A 143 -6.73 -22.42 7.71
CA LYS A 143 -7.22 -23.47 8.62
C LYS A 143 -6.26 -23.68 9.78
N LYS A 144 -4.94 -23.71 9.54
CA LYS A 144 -3.93 -23.81 10.59
C LYS A 144 -3.92 -22.59 11.51
N ARG A 145 -4.12 -21.40 10.93
CA ARG A 145 -4.27 -20.14 11.68
C ARG A 145 -5.49 -20.14 12.60
N GLY A 146 -6.60 -20.71 12.14
CA GLY A 146 -7.86 -20.70 12.87
C GLY A 146 -8.63 -19.37 12.73
N PRO A 147 -9.67 -19.14 13.56
CA PRO A 147 -10.46 -17.92 13.50
C PRO A 147 -9.63 -16.70 13.93
N GLU A 148 -9.98 -15.53 13.40
CA GLU A 148 -9.48 -14.26 13.95
C GLU A 148 -10.11 -13.98 15.33
N ASN A 149 -9.69 -12.89 15.97
CA ASN A 149 -10.37 -12.40 17.17
C ASN A 149 -11.86 -12.11 16.88
N GLU A 150 -12.69 -12.14 17.91
CA GLU A 150 -14.16 -12.07 17.78
C GLU A 150 -14.66 -10.92 16.90
N GLU A 151 -14.09 -9.72 17.07
CA GLU A 151 -14.51 -8.54 16.31
C GLU A 151 -14.16 -8.68 14.82
N GLN A 152 -12.91 -9.04 14.50
CA GLN A 152 -12.48 -9.22 13.12
C GLN A 152 -13.19 -10.40 12.46
N GLN A 153 -13.39 -11.50 13.19
CA GLN A 153 -14.05 -12.69 12.66
C GLN A 153 -15.51 -12.38 12.28
N GLN A 154 -16.21 -11.59 13.09
CA GLN A 154 -17.57 -11.14 12.76
C GLN A 154 -17.60 -10.24 11.51
N GLU A 155 -16.62 -9.36 11.32
CA GLU A 155 -16.50 -8.58 10.08
C GLU A 155 -16.24 -9.46 8.86
N VAL A 156 -15.35 -10.45 9.00
CA VAL A 156 -15.09 -11.45 7.95
C VAL A 156 -16.36 -12.24 7.63
N ASP A 157 -17.11 -12.68 8.65
CA ASP A 157 -18.38 -13.38 8.47
C ASP A 157 -19.43 -12.52 7.74
N GLY A 158 -19.49 -11.23 8.08
CA GLY A 158 -20.30 -10.25 7.35
C GLY A 158 -19.91 -10.14 5.88
N LEU A 159 -18.61 -10.07 5.58
CA LEU A 159 -18.11 -10.07 4.21
C LEU A 159 -18.47 -11.38 3.48
N VAL A 160 -18.39 -12.53 4.12
CA VAL A 160 -18.81 -13.83 3.55
C VAL A 160 -20.31 -13.80 3.21
N GLU A 161 -21.16 -13.39 4.14
CA GLU A 161 -22.61 -13.36 3.95
C GLU A 161 -23.01 -12.45 2.78
N ARG A 162 -22.43 -11.24 2.72
CA ARG A 162 -22.80 -10.24 1.72
C ARG A 162 -22.17 -10.49 0.36
N SER A 163 -20.89 -10.90 0.31
CA SER A 163 -20.23 -11.20 -0.96
C SER A 163 -20.71 -12.51 -1.57
N ARG A 164 -21.09 -13.49 -0.74
CA ARG A 164 -21.37 -14.88 -1.13
C ARG A 164 -20.17 -15.62 -1.73
N LEU A 165 -18.95 -15.09 -1.52
CA LEU A 165 -17.72 -15.80 -1.87
C LEU A 165 -17.48 -16.99 -0.92
N PRO A 166 -16.63 -17.96 -1.32
CA PRO A 166 -16.23 -19.04 -0.43
C PRO A 166 -15.65 -18.49 0.88
N ARG A 167 -16.11 -19.01 2.02
CA ARG A 167 -15.71 -18.55 3.36
C ARG A 167 -14.20 -18.60 3.54
N GLU A 168 -13.61 -19.71 3.12
CA GLU A 168 -12.19 -19.99 3.21
C GLU A 168 -11.38 -18.98 2.40
N PHE A 169 -11.91 -18.52 1.26
CA PHE A 169 -11.29 -17.47 0.47
C PHE A 169 -11.35 -16.12 1.19
N VAL A 170 -12.52 -15.70 1.66
CA VAL A 170 -12.69 -14.40 2.36
C VAL A 170 -11.83 -14.34 3.63
N GLN A 171 -11.70 -15.46 4.34
CA GLN A 171 -10.79 -15.60 5.48
C GLN A 171 -9.32 -15.50 5.02
N ALA A 172 -8.91 -16.27 4.01
CA ALA A 172 -7.52 -16.32 3.57
C ALA A 172 -7.02 -14.97 3.02
N VAL A 173 -7.87 -14.21 2.31
CA VAL A 173 -7.47 -12.88 1.79
C VAL A 173 -7.20 -11.85 2.88
N GLN A 174 -7.60 -12.09 4.14
CA GLN A 174 -7.19 -11.21 5.25
C GLN A 174 -5.68 -11.28 5.54
N MET A 175 -4.97 -12.34 5.11
CA MET A 175 -3.51 -12.48 5.29
C MET A 175 -2.69 -11.99 4.10
N ILE A 176 -3.35 -11.44 3.08
CA ILE A 176 -2.72 -11.10 1.80
C ILE A 176 -1.48 -10.21 1.94
N TYR A 177 -1.53 -9.21 2.81
CA TYR A 177 -0.48 -8.20 2.92
C TYR A 177 0.77 -8.81 3.59
N GLU A 178 0.56 -9.68 4.58
CA GLU A 178 1.62 -10.45 5.24
C GLU A 178 2.23 -11.48 4.28
N LEU A 179 1.40 -12.20 3.50
CA LEU A 179 1.88 -13.17 2.49
C LEU A 179 2.72 -12.50 1.40
N GLN A 180 2.50 -11.22 1.15
CA GLN A 180 3.27 -10.45 0.18
C GLN A 180 4.75 -10.29 0.53
N THR A 181 5.08 -10.38 1.83
CA THR A 181 6.47 -10.35 2.30
C THR A 181 7.29 -11.57 1.84
N LEU A 182 6.62 -12.64 1.41
CA LEU A 182 7.25 -13.89 0.95
C LEU A 182 7.69 -13.84 -0.53
N MET A 183 7.35 -12.77 -1.26
CA MET A 183 7.42 -12.74 -2.72
C MET A 183 8.77 -12.33 -3.31
N VAL A 184 9.68 -11.80 -2.49
CA VAL A 184 11.05 -11.47 -2.89
C VAL A 184 12.00 -12.48 -2.24
N PRO A 185 12.35 -13.59 -2.91
CA PRO A 185 13.10 -14.69 -2.30
C PRO A 185 14.60 -14.38 -2.12
N VAL A 186 15.07 -13.21 -2.57
CA VAL A 186 16.47 -12.80 -2.42
C VAL A 186 16.67 -12.27 -1.00
N ILE A 187 17.58 -12.86 -0.23
CA ILE A 187 18.06 -12.27 1.02
C ILE A 187 19.03 -11.16 0.67
N ASN A 188 18.99 -10.04 1.38
CA ASN A 188 20.00 -8.98 1.26
C ASN A 188 21.41 -9.58 1.49
N GLY A 189 22.19 -9.72 0.41
CA GLY A 189 23.48 -10.42 0.37
C GLY A 189 24.66 -9.67 0.99
N THR A 190 24.42 -8.61 1.77
CA THR A 190 25.49 -7.80 2.40
C THR A 190 26.16 -8.48 3.59
N LYS A 191 25.55 -9.53 4.18
CA LYS A 191 26.16 -10.33 5.27
C LYS A 191 26.46 -11.78 4.92
N HIS A 192 25.77 -12.36 3.92
CA HIS A 192 25.94 -13.75 3.53
C HIS A 192 25.91 -13.89 2.01
N HIS A 193 27.04 -14.31 1.43
CA HIS A 193 27.12 -14.56 -0.01
C HIS A 193 26.12 -15.67 -0.41
N LYS A 194 25.22 -15.37 -1.36
CA LYS A 194 24.40 -16.35 -2.10
C LYS A 194 23.44 -17.20 -1.25
N GLN A 195 22.58 -16.58 -0.47
CA GLN A 195 21.50 -17.30 0.20
C GLN A 195 20.14 -16.75 -0.27
N VAL A 196 19.30 -17.64 -0.78
CA VAL A 196 17.90 -17.38 -1.17
C VAL A 196 17.05 -17.91 -0.02
N ASP A 197 16.20 -17.06 0.55
CA ASP A 197 15.23 -17.51 1.55
C ASP A 197 14.06 -18.12 0.77
N VAL A 198 14.00 -19.45 0.72
CA VAL A 198 12.95 -20.12 -0.04
C VAL A 198 11.70 -20.25 0.82
N ILE A 199 10.54 -20.05 0.20
CA ILE A 199 9.27 -20.50 0.77
C ILE A 199 9.35 -22.02 0.95
N PRO A 200 8.97 -22.59 2.12
CA PRO A 200 8.94 -24.03 2.33
C PRO A 200 8.14 -24.75 1.23
N GLU A 201 8.56 -25.96 0.87
CA GLU A 201 8.05 -26.66 -0.32
C GLU A 201 6.54 -26.92 -0.24
N GLU A 202 6.01 -27.20 0.95
CA GLU A 202 4.57 -27.39 1.16
C GLU A 202 3.74 -26.12 0.90
N TYR A 203 4.37 -24.94 0.88
CA TYR A 203 3.75 -23.65 0.57
C TYR A 203 4.23 -23.06 -0.75
N ALA A 204 4.94 -23.83 -1.60
CA ALA A 204 5.54 -23.33 -2.84
C ALA A 204 4.52 -22.70 -3.81
N ALA A 205 3.25 -23.10 -3.73
CA ALA A 205 2.16 -22.52 -4.53
C ALA A 205 1.94 -21.03 -4.26
N LEU A 206 2.33 -20.50 -3.09
CA LEU A 206 2.26 -19.08 -2.79
C LEU A 206 3.05 -18.21 -3.79
N LYS A 207 4.03 -18.77 -4.51
CA LYS A 207 4.75 -18.07 -5.59
C LYS A 207 3.86 -17.75 -6.81
N ARG A 208 2.72 -18.43 -6.95
CA ARG A 208 1.76 -18.25 -8.07
C ARG A 208 0.75 -17.13 -7.81
N ILE A 209 0.74 -16.62 -6.59
CA ILE A 209 -0.07 -15.48 -6.20
C ILE A 209 0.11 -14.33 -7.23
N PRO A 210 -1.00 -13.75 -7.74
CA PRO A 210 -0.96 -12.83 -8.89
C PRO A 210 -0.33 -11.46 -8.58
N TRP A 211 -0.33 -11.02 -7.32
CA TRP A 211 0.14 -9.69 -6.92
C TRP A 211 1.67 -9.66 -6.91
N ARG A 212 2.34 -8.97 -7.84
CA ARG A 212 3.80 -8.81 -7.77
C ARG A 212 4.21 -7.66 -6.83
N GLY A 213 4.16 -7.92 -5.51
CA GLY A 213 4.67 -7.05 -4.43
C GLY A 213 3.90 -5.75 -4.22
N PRO A 214 3.73 -5.22 -2.99
CA PRO A 214 3.07 -3.94 -2.83
C PRO A 214 4.23 -2.94 -2.78
N GLY A 215 4.56 -2.40 -3.95
CA GLY A 215 5.41 -1.24 -3.97
C GLY A 215 4.76 -0.17 -3.11
N CYS A 216 5.51 0.47 -2.23
CA CYS A 216 5.02 1.64 -1.52
C CYS A 216 6.14 2.67 -1.51
N THR A 217 5.77 3.94 -1.68
CA THR A 217 6.69 5.05 -1.45
C THR A 217 6.04 5.96 -0.42
N GLY A 218 6.72 6.18 0.70
CA GLY A 218 6.30 7.07 1.77
C GLY A 218 7.29 8.23 1.95
N ILE A 219 6.78 9.45 2.08
CA ILE A 219 7.56 10.67 2.28
C ILE A 219 6.93 11.48 3.40
N VAL A 220 7.70 11.78 4.44
CA VAL A 220 7.30 12.72 5.49
C VAL A 220 8.26 13.89 5.47
N ALA A 221 7.74 15.11 5.32
CA ALA A 221 8.58 16.31 5.18
C ALA A 221 8.06 17.50 5.98
N MET A 222 9.00 18.32 6.46
CA MET A 222 8.73 19.65 6.98
C MET A 222 8.66 20.62 5.80
N CYS A 223 7.50 21.24 5.60
CA CYS A 223 7.27 22.21 4.54
C CYS A 223 7.56 23.64 5.01
N ALA A 224 7.73 24.55 4.04
CA ALA A 224 8.05 25.95 4.26
C ALA A 224 6.97 26.74 5.02
N ASP A 225 5.75 26.21 5.07
CA ASP A 225 4.62 26.73 5.87
C ASP A 225 4.70 26.33 7.34
N GLY A 226 5.73 25.58 7.75
CA GLY A 226 5.94 25.11 9.12
C GLY A 226 5.16 23.85 9.49
N ASN A 227 4.41 23.27 8.54
CA ASN A 227 3.65 22.04 8.76
C ASN A 227 4.44 20.81 8.31
N VAL A 228 4.15 19.67 8.94
CA VAL A 228 4.60 18.36 8.44
C VAL A 228 3.55 17.79 7.52
N TYR A 229 3.99 17.37 6.33
CA TYR A 229 3.16 16.68 5.35
C TYR A 229 3.65 15.25 5.14
N HIS A 230 2.70 14.37 4.83
CA HIS A 230 2.91 12.97 4.57
C HIS A 230 2.30 12.61 3.22
N ALA A 231 3.17 12.30 2.27
CA ALA A 231 2.81 11.89 0.93
C ALA A 231 3.09 10.41 0.73
N ARG A 232 2.23 9.71 -0.02
CA ARG A 232 2.49 8.32 -0.39
C ARG A 232 1.92 7.88 -1.71
N ASN A 233 2.51 6.81 -2.24
CA ASN A 233 1.93 5.90 -3.23
C ASN A 233 1.71 4.52 -2.60
N LEU A 234 0.55 3.91 -2.88
CA LEU A 234 0.32 2.47 -2.75
C LEU A 234 0.32 1.85 -4.13
N ASP A 235 1.28 0.97 -4.36
CA ASP A 235 1.39 0.17 -5.56
C ASP A 235 0.86 -1.22 -5.22
N PHE A 236 -0.13 -1.68 -5.98
CA PHE A 236 -0.74 -2.99 -5.75
C PHE A 236 -1.18 -3.58 -7.08
N SER A 237 -0.38 -4.51 -7.58
CA SER A 237 -0.72 -5.31 -8.76
C SER A 237 -1.77 -6.37 -8.38
N PRO A 238 -2.71 -6.74 -9.25
CA PRO A 238 -2.88 -6.27 -10.62
C PRO A 238 -3.79 -5.02 -10.72
N LEU A 239 -3.27 -3.96 -11.35
CA LEU A 239 -3.89 -2.63 -11.39
C LEU A 239 -5.33 -2.64 -11.93
N ASP A 240 -5.59 -3.40 -12.98
CA ASP A 240 -6.86 -3.42 -13.72
C ASP A 240 -8.06 -3.75 -12.81
N ILE A 241 -7.83 -4.57 -11.79
CA ILE A 241 -8.83 -4.90 -10.77
C ILE A 241 -8.62 -4.09 -9.49
N MET A 242 -7.38 -3.98 -8.99
CA MET A 242 -7.12 -3.38 -7.67
C MET A 242 -7.51 -1.92 -7.58
N LYS A 243 -7.39 -1.15 -8.67
CA LYS A 243 -7.82 0.26 -8.70
C LYS A 243 -9.33 0.41 -8.46
N ASN A 244 -10.13 -0.61 -8.79
CA ASN A 244 -11.58 -0.55 -8.62
C ASN A 244 -12.01 -1.09 -7.24
N LEU A 245 -11.08 -1.61 -6.43
CA LEU A 245 -11.36 -2.13 -5.09
C LEU A 245 -11.06 -1.12 -3.97
N VAL A 246 -10.27 -0.09 -4.25
CA VAL A 246 -9.84 0.86 -3.22
C VAL A 246 -10.91 1.91 -2.92
N TYR A 247 -11.03 2.28 -1.65
CA TYR A 247 -11.97 3.29 -1.17
C TYR A 247 -11.43 3.97 0.09
N VAL A 248 -12.08 5.05 0.52
CA VAL A 248 -11.82 5.70 1.82
C VAL A 248 -12.88 5.25 2.82
N ALA A 249 -12.46 4.63 3.92
CA ALA A 249 -13.31 4.35 5.07
C ALA A 249 -13.20 5.49 6.08
N VAL A 250 -14.32 6.05 6.51
CA VAL A 250 -14.39 6.94 7.67
C VAL A 250 -14.99 6.14 8.82
N PHE A 251 -14.16 5.76 9.77
CA PHE A 251 -14.59 4.98 10.93
C PHE A 251 -15.19 5.93 11.96
N THR A 252 -16.46 5.71 12.31
CA THR A 252 -17.21 6.57 13.22
C THR A 252 -17.60 5.82 14.49
N ARG A 253 -17.78 6.56 15.59
CA ARG A 253 -18.33 6.06 16.86
C ARG A 253 -19.12 7.18 17.51
N GLY A 254 -20.36 6.92 17.91
CA GLY A 254 -21.30 7.92 18.40
C GLY A 254 -21.53 9.04 17.38
N GLY A 255 -21.54 8.72 16.09
CA GLY A 255 -21.67 9.68 14.99
C GLY A 255 -20.47 10.63 14.79
N LYS A 256 -19.31 10.33 15.40
CA LYS A 256 -18.08 11.13 15.26
C LYS A 256 -16.99 10.32 14.61
N GLU A 257 -16.23 10.94 13.71
CA GLU A 257 -15.03 10.32 13.13
C GLU A 257 -14.00 10.01 14.23
N VAL A 258 -13.58 8.75 14.28
CA VAL A 258 -12.47 8.27 15.13
C VAL A 258 -11.18 8.36 14.34
N PHE A 259 -11.18 7.84 13.12
CA PHE A 259 -10.09 7.94 12.16
C PHE A 259 -10.64 7.64 10.75
N ARG A 260 -9.87 7.95 9.72
CA ARG A 260 -10.14 7.50 8.36
C ARG A 260 -8.99 6.67 7.82
N SER A 261 -9.31 5.76 6.92
CA SER A 261 -8.34 4.85 6.32
C SER A 261 -8.55 4.74 4.84
N GLN A 262 -7.45 4.55 4.12
CA GLN A 262 -7.52 3.93 2.81
C GLN A 262 -7.72 2.42 3.00
N MET A 263 -8.69 1.85 2.30
CA MET A 263 -9.08 0.45 2.41
C MET A 263 -9.24 -0.18 1.01
N ALA A 264 -9.30 -1.51 0.98
CA ALA A 264 -9.65 -2.29 -0.20
C ALA A 264 -10.86 -3.17 0.12
N ALA A 265 -11.81 -3.28 -0.81
CA ALA A 265 -13.02 -4.06 -0.62
C ALA A 265 -12.69 -5.56 -0.46
N GLY A 266 -13.32 -6.21 0.51
CA GLY A 266 -13.00 -7.60 0.91
C GLY A 266 -11.88 -7.72 1.94
N TYR A 267 -11.31 -6.61 2.43
CA TYR A 267 -10.22 -6.59 3.40
C TYR A 267 -10.56 -5.71 4.62
N THR A 268 -10.36 -6.24 5.83
CA THR A 268 -10.77 -5.61 7.11
C THR A 268 -9.67 -4.85 7.84
N SER A 269 -8.42 -5.07 7.43
CA SER A 269 -7.22 -4.49 8.04
C SER A 269 -6.82 -3.17 7.38
N VAL A 270 -6.22 -2.25 8.14
CA VAL A 270 -5.82 -0.94 7.59
C VAL A 270 -4.47 -1.00 6.88
N ILE A 271 -4.33 -0.19 5.83
CA ILE A 271 -3.06 0.05 5.11
C ILE A 271 -2.50 1.43 5.45
N THR A 272 -3.38 2.41 5.63
CA THR A 272 -3.03 3.79 5.96
C THR A 272 -4.13 4.37 6.84
N ALA A 273 -3.79 4.93 7.99
CA ALA A 273 -4.74 5.59 8.88
C ALA A 273 -4.36 7.05 9.10
N TYR A 274 -5.36 7.94 9.08
CA TYR A 274 -5.26 9.34 9.46
C TYR A 274 -6.20 9.61 10.62
N LYS A 275 -5.66 10.25 11.65
CA LYS A 275 -6.41 10.71 12.81
C LYS A 275 -6.09 12.17 13.06
N ALA A 276 -7.09 13.02 12.87
CA ALA A 276 -7.00 14.44 13.19
C ALA A 276 -6.87 14.66 14.70
N GLY A 277 -6.31 15.79 15.09
CA GLY A 277 -6.21 16.21 16.49
C GLY A 277 -4.98 17.05 16.76
N ALA A 278 -4.93 17.70 17.92
CA ALA A 278 -3.80 18.52 18.33
C ALA A 278 -2.49 17.72 18.48
N ASP A 279 -2.60 16.42 18.74
CA ASP A 279 -1.49 15.46 18.74
C ASP A 279 -1.79 14.25 17.83
N GLY A 280 -2.65 14.46 16.83
CA GLY A 280 -3.05 13.43 15.89
C GLY A 280 -1.88 12.90 15.06
N PHE A 281 -2.16 11.89 14.24
CA PHE A 281 -1.14 11.21 13.46
C PHE A 281 -1.68 10.71 12.12
N THR A 282 -0.76 10.52 11.19
CA THR A 282 -0.93 9.63 10.04
C THR A 282 0.04 8.48 10.20
N VAL A 283 -0.40 7.26 9.88
CA VAL A 283 0.47 6.08 9.77
C VAL A 283 0.16 5.37 8.46
N GLU A 284 1.20 4.96 7.75
CA GLU A 284 1.11 4.05 6.61
C GLU A 284 2.00 2.83 6.82
N ARG A 285 1.72 1.80 6.02
CA ARG A 285 2.43 0.52 6.03
C ARG A 285 3.09 0.29 4.68
N ASN A 286 4.41 0.13 4.69
CA ASN A 286 5.13 -0.37 3.53
C ASN A 286 5.64 -1.78 3.83
N THR A 287 5.54 -2.67 2.84
CA THR A 287 6.11 -4.01 2.97
C THR A 287 7.61 -3.95 3.18
N ARG A 288 8.09 -4.73 4.15
CA ARG A 288 9.51 -4.99 4.41
C ARG A 288 9.78 -6.47 4.23
N PHE A 289 10.84 -6.82 3.52
CA PHE A 289 11.19 -8.21 3.24
C PHE A 289 12.15 -8.77 4.29
N THR A 290 12.09 -10.08 4.54
CA THR A 290 12.99 -10.78 5.45
C THR A 290 14.45 -10.64 4.98
N ASP A 291 15.39 -10.67 5.92
CA ASP A 291 16.82 -10.40 5.67
C ASP A 291 17.74 -11.53 6.16
N HIS A 292 17.19 -12.68 6.52
CA HIS A 292 17.92 -13.83 7.05
C HIS A 292 17.33 -15.16 6.54
N LEU A 293 18.12 -16.24 6.60
CA LEU A 293 17.67 -17.59 6.28
C LEU A 293 16.56 -18.04 7.24
N GLY A 294 15.48 -18.58 6.69
CA GLY A 294 14.34 -19.06 7.48
C GLY A 294 13.36 -17.96 7.85
N GLY A 295 13.53 -16.72 7.38
CA GLY A 295 12.60 -15.63 7.65
C GLY A 295 11.22 -15.85 7.02
N ASN A 296 11.16 -16.47 5.85
CA ASN A 296 9.91 -16.85 5.18
C ASN A 296 9.16 -17.93 5.95
N GLU A 297 9.89 -18.95 6.43
CA GLU A 297 9.32 -19.95 7.33
C GLU A 297 8.82 -19.31 8.63
N GLN A 298 9.63 -18.45 9.27
CA GLN A 298 9.24 -17.72 10.47
C GLN A 298 7.95 -16.91 10.25
N THR A 299 7.84 -16.20 9.13
CA THR A 299 6.64 -15.41 8.79
C THR A 299 5.41 -16.29 8.67
N ILE A 300 5.52 -17.46 8.01
CA ILE A 300 4.43 -18.44 7.92
C ILE A 300 4.08 -18.99 9.31
N GLN A 301 5.07 -19.31 10.15
CA GLN A 301 4.85 -19.79 11.52
C GLN A 301 4.11 -18.74 12.38
N HIS A 302 4.48 -17.46 12.27
CA HIS A 302 3.75 -16.39 12.95
C HIS A 302 2.31 -16.27 12.44
N LEU A 303 2.09 -16.35 11.13
CA LEU A 303 0.73 -16.33 10.55
C LEU A 303 -0.13 -17.49 11.08
N ILE A 304 0.37 -18.72 11.05
CA ILE A 304 -0.41 -19.88 11.51
C ILE A 304 -0.52 -19.99 13.03
N SER A 305 0.28 -19.23 13.79
CA SER A 305 0.17 -19.20 15.26
C SER A 305 -1.06 -18.43 15.77
N GLY A 306 -1.80 -17.74 14.89
CA GLY A 306 -2.91 -16.87 15.28
C GLY A 306 -2.48 -15.50 15.78
N ARG A 307 -1.20 -15.12 15.61
CA ARG A 307 -0.72 -13.76 15.92
C ARG A 307 -1.58 -12.72 15.16
N PRO A 308 -1.98 -11.59 15.77
CA PRO A 308 -2.77 -10.58 15.08
C PRO A 308 -2.08 -10.06 13.83
N LEU A 309 -2.84 -9.89 12.74
CA LEU A 309 -2.33 -9.33 11.49
C LEU A 309 -1.83 -7.90 11.74
N ASN A 310 -0.80 -7.49 11.02
CA ASN A 310 -0.15 -6.19 11.25
C ASN A 310 -1.14 -5.05 11.03
N GLY A 311 -1.93 -5.12 9.97
CA GLY A 311 -2.96 -4.13 9.66
C GLY A 311 -4.15 -4.15 10.61
N TRP A 312 -4.47 -5.30 11.21
CA TRP A 312 -5.49 -5.35 12.27
C TRP A 312 -4.98 -4.67 13.55
N SER A 313 -3.73 -4.93 13.92
CA SER A 313 -3.09 -4.28 15.07
C SER A 313 -3.07 -2.76 14.92
N LEU A 314 -2.68 -2.26 13.74
CA LEU A 314 -2.69 -0.84 13.44
C LEU A 314 -4.09 -0.22 13.44
N ARG A 315 -5.09 -0.98 13.01
CA ARG A 315 -6.49 -0.54 13.10
C ARG A 315 -6.88 -0.30 14.55
N LYS A 316 -6.60 -1.26 15.45
CA LYS A 316 -6.92 -1.11 16.88
C LYS A 316 -6.13 0.03 17.51
N ILE A 317 -4.87 0.25 17.12
CA ILE A 317 -4.09 1.41 17.54
C ILE A 317 -4.77 2.72 17.09
N ALA A 318 -5.20 2.82 15.83
CA ALA A 318 -5.90 3.99 15.30
C ALA A 318 -7.25 4.26 16.01
N GLU A 319 -7.96 3.21 16.37
CA GLU A 319 -9.23 3.29 17.11
C GLU A 319 -9.06 3.78 18.56
N THR A 320 -7.95 3.44 19.21
CA THR A 320 -7.80 3.59 20.68
C THR A 320 -6.84 4.68 21.11
N HIS A 321 -5.85 5.03 20.28
CA HIS A 321 -4.81 6.01 20.61
C HIS A 321 -5.10 7.34 19.91
N ASN A 322 -4.65 8.45 20.53
CA ASN A 322 -4.93 9.81 20.05
C ASN A 322 -3.68 10.69 19.92
N SER A 323 -2.50 10.17 20.30
CA SER A 323 -1.24 10.91 20.32
C SER A 323 -0.18 10.23 19.48
N PHE A 324 0.60 11.01 18.74
CA PHE A 324 1.69 10.52 17.90
C PHE A 324 2.72 9.70 18.69
N ASP A 325 3.16 10.19 19.86
CA ASP A 325 4.22 9.53 20.64
C ASP A 325 3.75 8.20 21.23
N ASP A 326 2.48 8.12 21.64
CA ASP A 326 1.87 6.89 22.18
C ASP A 326 1.69 5.86 21.06
N VAL A 327 1.24 6.27 19.88
CA VAL A 327 1.18 5.39 18.70
C VAL A 327 2.56 4.86 18.31
N VAL A 328 3.59 5.71 18.28
CA VAL A 328 4.97 5.26 18.00
C VAL A 328 5.42 4.23 19.02
N LYS A 329 5.18 4.46 20.32
CA LYS A 329 5.53 3.53 21.38
C LYS A 329 4.77 2.21 21.24
N THR A 330 3.45 2.27 21.09
CA THR A 330 2.59 1.08 20.99
C THR A 330 2.91 0.26 19.75
N ILE A 331 3.14 0.88 18.59
CA ILE A 331 3.63 0.18 17.40
C ILE A 331 4.98 -0.48 17.67
N SER A 332 5.90 0.20 18.36
CA SER A 332 7.23 -0.34 18.67
C SER A 332 7.14 -1.63 19.51
N ASP A 333 6.23 -1.64 20.49
CA ASP A 333 6.05 -2.74 21.45
C ASP A 333 5.15 -3.89 20.92
N THR A 334 4.29 -3.63 19.92
CA THR A 334 3.31 -4.62 19.42
C THR A 334 3.99 -5.69 18.56
N PRO A 335 3.84 -7.00 18.84
CA PRO A 335 4.35 -8.05 17.96
C PRO A 335 3.59 -8.13 16.63
N TYR A 336 4.30 -8.31 15.53
CA TYR A 336 3.78 -8.40 14.15
C TYR A 336 3.97 -9.79 13.56
N CYS A 337 3.12 -10.18 12.60
CA CYS A 337 3.26 -11.44 11.86
C CYS A 337 4.48 -11.43 10.94
N SER A 338 4.68 -10.32 10.24
CA SER A 338 5.74 -10.14 9.25
C SER A 338 6.51 -8.84 9.50
N PRO A 339 7.74 -8.71 8.97
CA PRO A 339 8.43 -7.43 8.95
C PRO A 339 7.61 -6.36 8.21
N GLU A 340 7.74 -5.10 8.64
CA GLU A 340 7.01 -3.97 8.05
C GLU A 340 7.73 -2.65 8.31
N TYR A 341 7.55 -1.67 7.43
CA TYR A 341 7.82 -0.26 7.77
C TYR A 341 6.53 0.42 8.18
N ASN A 342 6.54 1.05 9.35
CA ASN A 342 5.52 2.01 9.74
C ASN A 342 6.08 3.42 9.56
N ILE A 343 5.55 4.15 8.58
CA ILE A 343 5.91 5.54 8.33
C ILE A 343 4.84 6.41 8.98
N LEU A 344 5.26 7.30 9.87
CA LEU A 344 4.38 8.12 10.70
C LEU A 344 4.67 9.60 10.55
N SER A 345 3.61 10.40 10.55
CA SER A 345 3.68 11.84 10.71
C SER A 345 2.69 12.31 11.77
N GLY A 346 3.01 13.42 12.42
CA GLY A 346 2.14 14.10 13.39
C GLY A 346 2.40 15.60 13.37
N VAL A 347 1.92 16.33 14.37
CA VAL A 347 2.14 17.79 14.45
C VAL A 347 3.62 18.09 14.71
N GLY A 348 4.33 18.55 13.67
CA GLY A 348 5.76 18.88 13.75
C GLY A 348 6.71 17.67 13.88
N LYS A 349 6.19 16.45 13.74
CA LYS A 349 6.94 15.20 13.99
C LYS A 349 6.80 14.23 12.84
N GLY A 350 7.83 13.41 12.64
CA GLY A 350 7.81 12.31 11.68
C GLY A 350 8.81 11.22 12.05
N LYS A 351 8.44 9.95 11.86
CA LYS A 351 9.28 8.79 12.12
C LYS A 351 9.04 7.69 11.10
N VAL A 352 10.08 6.92 10.78
CA VAL A 352 9.97 5.63 10.11
C VAL A 352 10.44 4.57 11.10
N LEU A 353 9.59 3.59 11.40
CA LEU A 353 9.93 2.42 12.19
C LEU A 353 10.11 1.24 11.25
N SER A 354 11.35 0.76 11.09
CA SER A 354 11.63 -0.49 10.39
C SER A 354 11.50 -1.62 11.40
N LYS A 355 10.45 -2.43 11.27
CA LYS A 355 10.05 -3.39 12.29
C LYS A 355 10.39 -4.82 11.85
N ASP A 356 11.05 -5.56 12.73
CA ASP A 356 11.04 -7.02 12.75
C ASP A 356 9.77 -7.48 13.50
N PRO A 357 9.33 -8.74 13.38
CA PRO A 357 8.15 -9.25 14.08
C PRO A 357 8.08 -8.89 15.58
N ASP A 358 9.20 -8.95 16.31
CA ASP A 358 9.20 -8.79 17.77
C ASP A 358 9.98 -7.55 18.26
N ARG A 359 10.49 -6.69 17.36
CA ARG A 359 11.28 -5.51 17.74
C ARG A 359 11.35 -4.45 16.65
N VAL A 360 11.68 -3.23 17.03
CA VAL A 360 12.09 -2.19 16.08
C VAL A 360 13.57 -2.40 15.72
N ALA A 361 13.85 -2.68 14.45
CA ALA A 361 15.18 -2.91 13.93
C ALA A 361 15.93 -1.60 13.65
N HIS A 362 15.21 -0.57 13.20
CA HIS A 362 15.78 0.73 12.88
C HIS A 362 14.73 1.85 12.96
N VAL A 363 15.19 3.08 13.24
CA VAL A 363 14.34 4.28 13.34
C VAL A 363 14.96 5.43 12.58
N GLN A 364 14.23 5.98 11.61
CA GLN A 364 14.54 7.31 11.06
C GLN A 364 13.63 8.35 11.71
N THR A 365 14.16 9.54 12.01
CA THR A 365 13.38 10.63 12.60
C THR A 365 13.53 11.90 11.77
N LEU A 366 12.39 12.52 11.43
CA LEU A 366 12.36 13.81 10.74
C LEU A 366 13.16 14.86 11.54
N GLY A 367 14.02 15.63 10.88
CA GLY A 367 14.92 16.57 11.53
C GLY A 367 16.26 15.98 12.00
N HIS A 368 16.46 14.66 11.89
CA HIS A 368 17.68 13.97 12.33
C HIS A 368 18.29 13.17 11.16
N PRO A 369 19.08 13.82 10.27
CA PRO A 369 19.73 13.10 9.18
C PRO A 369 20.77 12.11 9.73
N GLY A 370 20.52 10.82 9.53
CA GLY A 370 21.46 9.75 9.84
C GLY A 370 22.44 9.45 8.70
N VAL A 371 23.60 8.87 9.03
CA VAL A 371 24.59 8.43 8.04
C VAL A 371 23.98 7.30 7.21
N GLY A 372 23.77 7.54 5.91
CA GLY A 372 23.18 6.55 5.00
C GLY A 372 21.65 6.50 5.01
N GLU A 373 20.97 7.35 5.78
CA GLU A 373 19.50 7.39 5.87
C GLU A 373 18.90 8.55 5.07
N ASN A 374 19.22 9.79 5.41
CA ASN A 374 18.67 10.96 4.71
C ASN A 374 19.77 11.96 4.40
N LYS A 375 19.83 12.42 3.14
CA LYS A 375 20.77 13.45 2.70
C LYS A 375 20.46 14.82 3.31
N ARG A 376 19.24 15.02 3.82
CA ARG A 376 18.72 16.26 4.40
C ARG A 376 17.88 15.97 5.65
N GLY A 377 17.73 16.97 6.52
CA GLY A 377 16.91 16.85 7.73
C GLY A 377 15.43 17.23 7.53
N ASP A 378 15.06 17.86 6.42
CA ASP A 378 13.71 18.36 6.19
C ASP A 378 12.73 17.33 5.59
N TYR A 379 13.19 16.09 5.34
CA TYR A 379 12.34 14.95 5.00
C TYR A 379 12.93 13.62 5.44
N VAL A 380 12.07 12.60 5.52
CA VAL A 380 12.42 11.18 5.55
C VAL A 380 11.68 10.46 4.42
N ILE A 381 12.34 9.49 3.78
CA ILE A 381 11.76 8.66 2.72
C ILE A 381 11.88 7.20 3.10
N MET A 382 10.82 6.42 2.86
CA MET A 382 10.90 4.96 2.90
C MET A 382 10.15 4.34 1.73
N THR A 383 10.76 3.34 1.10
CA THR A 383 10.09 2.50 0.10
C THR A 383 9.84 1.12 0.71
N ASN A 384 10.56 0.10 0.29
CA ASN A 384 10.38 -1.29 0.74
C ASN A 384 11.70 -1.99 1.12
N PHE A 385 12.82 -1.26 1.16
CA PHE A 385 14.16 -1.85 1.34
C PHE A 385 14.98 -1.09 2.38
N ASP A 386 15.78 -1.83 3.14
CA ASP A 386 16.66 -1.30 4.20
C ASP A 386 17.89 -0.64 3.55
N PHE A 387 17.68 0.44 2.79
CA PHE A 387 18.69 1.10 1.98
C PHE A 387 19.87 1.64 2.81
N TYR A 388 19.62 1.99 4.08
CA TYR A 388 20.63 2.40 5.06
C TYR A 388 21.60 1.25 5.43
N TRP A 389 21.26 0.00 5.14
CA TRP A 389 22.14 -1.16 5.22
C TRP A 389 22.56 -1.69 3.83
N GLY A 390 22.41 -0.88 2.78
CA GLY A 390 22.85 -1.21 1.43
C GLY A 390 22.08 -2.38 0.81
N ASP A 391 20.77 -2.49 1.09
CA ASP A 391 19.92 -3.54 0.54
C ASP A 391 19.86 -3.48 -1.00
N ILE A 392 20.62 -4.37 -1.65
CA ILE A 392 20.75 -4.42 -3.10
C ILE A 392 19.43 -4.71 -3.82
N ARG A 393 18.42 -5.24 -3.12
CA ARG A 393 17.10 -5.56 -3.68
C ARG A 393 16.38 -4.31 -4.16
N GLU A 394 16.73 -3.15 -3.60
CA GLU A 394 16.23 -1.85 -4.05
C GLU A 394 16.48 -1.61 -5.54
N TYR A 395 17.61 -2.08 -6.08
CA TYR A 395 17.98 -1.92 -7.50
C TYR A 395 17.32 -2.93 -8.44
N PHE A 396 16.66 -3.95 -7.87
CA PHE A 396 15.88 -4.95 -8.60
C PHE A 396 14.38 -4.76 -8.45
N ASP A 397 13.95 -3.68 -7.79
CA ASP A 397 12.55 -3.34 -7.61
C ASP A 397 11.86 -3.17 -8.99
N PRO A 398 10.92 -4.06 -9.34
CA PRO A 398 10.26 -4.01 -10.65
C PRO A 398 9.36 -2.76 -10.80
N THR A 399 8.98 -2.12 -9.70
CA THR A 399 8.16 -0.91 -9.70
C THR A 399 8.99 0.35 -10.02
N ALA A 400 10.32 0.30 -9.84
CA ALA A 400 11.25 1.42 -10.06
C ALA A 400 11.80 1.51 -11.51
N GLY A 401 11.16 0.84 -12.48
CA GLY A 401 11.61 0.85 -13.87
C GLY A 401 12.74 -0.15 -14.21
N GLY A 402 13.20 -0.93 -13.23
CA GLY A 402 14.08 -2.08 -13.41
C GLY A 402 15.59 -1.78 -13.39
N VAL A 403 16.38 -2.81 -13.71
CA VAL A 403 17.85 -2.80 -13.60
C VAL A 403 18.48 -1.67 -14.41
N GLY A 404 19.39 -0.91 -13.77
CA GLY A 404 20.11 0.21 -14.38
C GLY A 404 19.34 1.54 -14.41
N LYS A 405 18.15 1.58 -13.82
CA LYS A 405 17.40 2.83 -13.54
C LYS A 405 17.59 3.25 -12.08
N LYS A 406 17.23 4.50 -11.77
CA LYS A 406 17.18 4.99 -10.39
C LYS A 406 16.15 4.18 -9.61
N THR A 407 16.45 3.87 -8.36
CA THR A 407 15.43 3.30 -7.46
C THR A 407 14.33 4.33 -7.19
N ARG A 408 13.17 3.89 -6.67
CA ARG A 408 12.07 4.79 -6.27
C ARG A 408 12.51 5.84 -5.25
N ARG A 409 13.31 5.44 -4.27
CA ARG A 409 13.88 6.36 -3.27
C ARG A 409 14.83 7.35 -3.92
N GLU A 410 15.78 6.89 -4.75
CA GLU A 410 16.74 7.77 -5.43
C GLU A 410 16.04 8.76 -6.38
N ALA A 411 14.96 8.33 -7.03
CA ALA A 411 14.12 9.20 -7.85
C ALA A 411 13.36 10.23 -7.01
N ALA A 412 12.78 9.83 -5.87
CA ALA A 412 12.11 10.73 -4.94
C ALA A 412 13.09 11.76 -4.35
N GLU A 413 14.24 11.31 -3.85
CA GLU A 413 15.32 12.19 -3.36
C GLU A 413 15.76 13.20 -4.42
N ALA A 414 15.94 12.75 -5.67
CA ALA A 414 16.36 13.62 -6.75
C ALA A 414 15.31 14.71 -7.07
N ASN A 415 14.02 14.40 -6.95
CA ASN A 415 12.96 15.39 -7.13
C ASN A 415 12.92 16.40 -5.97
N LEU A 416 12.98 15.94 -4.71
CA LEU A 416 13.01 16.83 -3.55
C LEU A 416 14.28 17.70 -3.51
N ALA A 417 15.42 17.18 -3.98
CA ALA A 417 16.68 17.92 -4.03
C ALA A 417 16.66 19.14 -4.96
N ARG A 418 15.67 19.26 -5.86
CA ARG A 418 15.48 20.46 -6.71
C ARG A 418 15.05 21.69 -5.91
N TRP A 419 14.53 21.48 -4.70
CA TRP A 419 14.07 22.55 -3.81
C TRP A 419 15.15 22.89 -2.78
N PRO A 420 15.39 24.16 -2.43
CA PRO A 420 16.30 24.52 -1.35
C PRO A 420 15.90 23.87 -0.01
N VAL A 421 16.88 23.67 0.88
CA VAL A 421 16.63 23.14 2.23
C VAL A 421 15.64 24.04 2.98
N GLY A 422 14.61 23.45 3.57
CA GLY A 422 13.54 24.17 4.27
C GLY A 422 12.57 24.93 3.36
N LYS A 423 12.60 24.68 2.04
CA LYS A 423 11.69 25.29 1.06
C LYS A 423 10.75 24.31 0.36
N LEU A 424 10.62 23.09 0.88
CA LEU A 424 9.64 22.13 0.38
C LEU A 424 8.21 22.64 0.56
N THR A 425 7.33 22.28 -0.37
CA THR A 425 5.90 22.62 -0.34
C THR A 425 5.07 21.35 -0.50
N PRO A 426 3.77 21.38 -0.13
CA PRO A 426 2.87 20.25 -0.38
C PRO A 426 2.83 19.85 -1.87
N ASP A 427 2.86 20.84 -2.76
CA ASP A 427 2.94 20.62 -4.21
C ASP A 427 4.24 19.92 -4.60
N ALA A 428 5.38 20.28 -4.00
CA ALA A 428 6.66 19.60 -4.25
C ALA A 428 6.60 18.10 -3.88
N LEU A 429 5.94 17.77 -2.77
CA LEU A 429 5.73 16.37 -2.36
C LEU A 429 4.78 15.66 -3.33
N PHE A 430 3.71 16.33 -3.74
CA PHE A 430 2.74 15.77 -4.67
C PHE A 430 3.32 15.53 -6.07
N GLU A 431 4.10 16.48 -6.59
CA GLU A 431 4.89 16.32 -7.81
C GLU A 431 5.88 15.15 -7.69
N THR A 432 6.52 15.00 -6.52
CA THR A 432 7.49 13.92 -6.28
C THR A 432 6.83 12.54 -6.36
N ILE A 433 5.66 12.34 -5.73
CA ILE A 433 4.97 11.03 -5.81
C ILE A 433 4.36 10.75 -7.19
N ASN A 434 4.23 11.77 -8.05
CA ASN A 434 3.84 11.62 -9.46
C ASN A 434 5.02 11.57 -10.44
N ALA A 435 6.25 11.68 -9.95
CA ALA A 435 7.43 11.74 -10.80
C ALA A 435 7.76 10.38 -11.44
N PRO A 436 8.41 10.37 -12.62
CA PRO A 436 8.93 9.15 -13.22
C PRO A 436 9.82 8.38 -12.25
N TYR A 437 9.66 7.05 -12.25
CA TYR A 437 10.33 6.12 -11.33
C TYR A 437 9.92 6.25 -9.86
N VAL A 438 9.00 7.14 -9.49
CA VAL A 438 8.36 7.17 -8.15
C VAL A 438 6.93 6.66 -8.24
N LEU A 439 6.18 7.12 -9.25
CA LEU A 439 4.87 6.60 -9.60
C LEU A 439 5.02 5.27 -10.32
N ALA A 440 4.59 4.19 -9.68
CA ALA A 440 4.61 2.85 -10.26
C ALA A 440 3.46 2.66 -11.26
N LYS A 441 3.62 1.74 -12.20
CA LYS A 441 2.60 1.38 -13.20
C LYS A 441 1.37 0.70 -12.60
N ASP A 442 1.45 0.30 -11.34
CA ASP A 442 0.44 -0.36 -10.55
C ASP A 442 0.08 0.45 -9.29
N THR A 443 0.34 1.77 -9.30
CA THR A 443 -0.13 2.67 -8.25
C THR A 443 -1.66 2.72 -8.25
N VAL A 444 -2.27 2.19 -7.19
CA VAL A 444 -3.74 2.14 -7.02
C VAL A 444 -4.26 3.29 -6.17
N PHE A 445 -3.38 3.91 -5.37
CA PHE A 445 -3.74 4.97 -4.46
C PHE A 445 -2.59 5.94 -4.18
N GLN A 446 -2.92 7.21 -4.01
CA GLN A 446 -2.04 8.27 -3.57
C GLN A 446 -2.67 9.04 -2.40
N MET A 447 -1.82 9.50 -1.50
CA MET A 447 -2.22 10.35 -0.39
C MET A 447 -1.27 11.54 -0.25
N LEU A 448 -1.81 12.69 0.15
CA LEU A 448 -1.09 13.81 0.73
C LEU A 448 -1.90 14.35 1.91
N THR A 449 -1.33 14.28 3.10
CA THR A 449 -2.00 14.67 4.36
C THR A 449 -1.09 15.55 5.20
N SER A 450 -1.71 16.37 6.04
CA SER A 450 -1.05 16.99 7.17
C SER A 450 -2.02 17.09 8.33
N VAL A 451 -1.64 16.53 9.48
CA VAL A 451 -2.42 16.64 10.71
C VAL A 451 -2.47 18.10 11.17
N SER A 452 -1.35 18.81 11.13
CA SER A 452 -1.26 20.20 11.60
C SER A 452 -2.00 21.18 10.69
N ALA A 453 -2.03 20.93 9.38
CA ALA A 453 -2.86 21.69 8.44
C ALA A 453 -4.33 21.21 8.37
N ASN A 454 -4.66 20.12 9.09
CA ASN A 454 -5.93 19.40 9.03
C ASN A 454 -6.36 19.13 7.58
N SER A 455 -5.47 18.49 6.81
CA SER A 455 -5.67 18.20 5.40
C SER A 455 -5.57 16.70 5.12
N TRP A 456 -6.50 16.21 4.30
CA TRP A 456 -6.54 14.85 3.78
C TRP A 456 -6.87 14.93 2.29
N ASN A 457 -5.87 14.64 1.45
CA ASN A 457 -6.05 14.46 0.02
C ASN A 457 -5.74 13.00 -0.31
N ALA A 458 -6.77 12.26 -0.70
CA ALA A 458 -6.73 10.85 -1.05
C ALA A 458 -7.28 10.71 -2.47
N SER A 459 -6.49 10.12 -3.36
CA SER A 459 -6.85 10.05 -4.77
C SER A 459 -6.26 8.83 -5.45
N GLN A 460 -6.72 8.57 -6.66
CA GLN A 460 -6.07 7.65 -7.57
C GLN A 460 -5.33 8.41 -8.66
N PRO A 461 -4.11 8.00 -9.02
CA PRO A 461 -3.40 8.61 -10.12
C PRO A 461 -4.06 8.24 -11.45
N ILE A 462 -4.04 9.15 -12.42
CA ILE A 462 -4.24 8.79 -13.82
C ILE A 462 -2.90 8.36 -14.39
N LEU A 463 -2.72 7.05 -14.50
CA LEU A 463 -1.53 6.46 -15.12
C LEU A 463 -1.59 6.65 -16.64
N GLN A 464 -0.47 7.04 -17.24
CA GLN A 464 -0.32 7.27 -18.69
C GLN A 464 -0.04 5.98 -19.46
#